data_AF-E1GY13-F1
#
_entry.id   AF-E1GY13-F1
#
_cell.length_a   1.000
_cell.length_b   1.000
_cell.length_c   1.000
_cell.angle_alpha   90.00
_cell.angle_beta   90.00
_cell.angle_gamma   90.00
#
_symmetry.space_group_name_H-M   'P 1'
#
loop_
_entity.id
_entity.type
_entity.pdbx_description
1 polymer ?
#
loop_
_entity_poly.entity_id
_entity_poly.type
_entity_poly.pdbx_seq_one_letter_code
_entity_poly.pdbx_strand_id
1 'polypeptide(L)'
;MKDVLLIYKIIHYHKDKNKKNMKANIIKIIILSSFIGVFATSCSNSVELPRLDEKRYVSSERPLSFITDKYGASEVDSIIFNNKGKTDMYVNLNSSATDVAKFTIVYNASVLEQYNKKHGTKYEIMPKELVSIATTAKILKGEDKSTAISVAYKTSEHLKENSTYAIPLSINSDNGIGISERGNFILLVRDISKMPNCHKAQPFINISMPEVNDSNPLNALCFTLKNSKKYFFDQVVLFSGNINYNEETGEVYNKNNENVQHLLDYKEKYIDPLREKGIKVIMGILPNHDRAGITNLSEEGAKAFARNMKAMCDAYDLDGVFLDDEYGNEGDYPGFERSNVYATSRLCYYLKEYLGHNRLVEVYVYSRTGSLVPVNGKKPGEFIDFAIQDYGRYSDLSYNYPGLSRRGMIQASNECSRNYYTSNYYAQDIVSKGYGGTMWFGFDPSLYRMNINAMQTIARSFYNDDIVYDNKPFRKDW
;
A
#
# COMPACT_ATOMS: atom_id res chain seq x y z
N MET A 1 12.20 -25.90 45.47
CA MET A 1 11.98 -24.75 46.39
C MET A 1 13.18 -23.77 46.43
N LYS A 2 13.90 -23.58 45.30
CA LYS A 2 14.90 -22.51 45.13
C LYS A 2 14.75 -21.73 43.82
N ASP A 3 13.92 -22.18 42.88
CA ASP A 3 13.70 -21.49 41.59
C ASP A 3 12.48 -20.55 41.54
N VAL A 4 11.63 -20.54 42.58
CA VAL A 4 10.49 -19.60 42.69
C VAL A 4 10.92 -18.25 43.30
N LEU A 5 12.11 -18.17 43.93
CA LEU A 5 12.62 -16.95 44.55
C LEU A 5 13.38 -16.02 43.58
N LEU A 6 13.79 -16.53 42.40
CA LEU A 6 14.54 -15.74 41.41
C LEU A 6 13.61 -14.93 40.49
N ILE A 7 12.41 -15.45 40.22
CA ILE A 7 11.37 -14.77 39.43
C ILE A 7 10.75 -13.60 40.22
N TYR A 8 10.59 -13.74 41.55
CA TYR A 8 10.11 -12.66 42.41
C TYR A 8 11.09 -11.48 42.54
N LYS A 9 12.41 -11.72 42.45
CA LYS A 9 13.43 -10.65 42.51
C LYS A 9 13.59 -9.88 41.21
N ILE A 10 13.35 -10.51 40.05
CA ILE A 10 13.43 -9.83 38.74
C ILE A 10 12.19 -8.94 38.50
N ILE A 11 11.01 -9.38 38.95
CA ILE A 11 9.76 -8.59 38.88
C ILE A 11 9.81 -7.37 39.80
N HIS A 12 10.41 -7.48 40.99
CA HIS A 12 10.53 -6.32 41.90
C HIS A 12 11.60 -5.30 41.48
N TYR A 13 12.70 -5.74 40.85
CA TYR A 13 13.75 -4.85 40.37
C TYR A 13 13.31 -4.00 39.15
N HIS A 14 12.39 -4.51 38.31
CA HIS A 14 11.79 -3.74 37.21
C HIS A 14 10.64 -2.81 37.66
N LYS A 15 10.03 -3.06 38.83
CA LYS A 15 8.94 -2.24 39.37
C LYS A 15 9.43 -0.95 40.05
N ASP A 16 10.65 -0.92 40.59
CA ASP A 16 11.22 0.26 41.25
C ASP A 16 12.00 1.21 40.32
N LYS A 17 12.54 0.73 39.20
CA LYS A 17 13.13 1.62 38.17
C LYS A 17 12.06 2.42 37.42
N ASN A 18 10.87 1.84 37.21
CA ASN A 18 9.74 2.54 36.61
C ASN A 18 9.07 3.54 37.56
N LYS A 19 9.18 3.40 38.88
CA LYS A 19 8.66 4.37 39.87
C LYS A 19 9.51 5.63 40.03
N LYS A 20 10.82 5.57 39.75
CA LYS A 20 11.72 6.75 39.82
C LYS A 20 11.63 7.65 38.58
N ASN A 21 11.31 7.10 37.41
CA ASN A 21 11.09 7.88 36.19
C ASN A 21 9.65 8.38 36.00
N MET A 22 8.68 7.87 36.79
CA MET A 22 7.30 8.35 36.79
C MET A 22 7.09 9.63 37.61
N LYS A 23 8.00 9.97 38.54
CA LYS A 23 7.89 11.18 39.37
C LYS A 23 8.41 12.47 38.72
N ALA A 24 9.03 12.38 37.55
CA ALA A 24 9.51 13.56 36.80
C ALA A 24 8.51 14.04 35.72
N ASN A 25 7.42 13.32 35.46
CA ASN A 25 6.45 13.65 34.39
C ASN A 25 5.00 13.87 34.88
N ILE A 26 4.75 14.02 36.19
CA ILE A 26 3.41 14.26 36.78
C ILE A 26 3.07 15.76 36.91
N ILE A 27 3.69 16.63 36.09
CA ILE A 27 3.29 18.06 35.97
C ILE A 27 2.60 18.37 34.62
N LYS A 28 2.21 17.36 33.82
CA LYS A 28 1.59 17.65 32.51
C LYS A 28 0.26 16.98 32.13
N ILE A 29 -0.39 16.16 32.96
CA ILE A 29 -1.72 15.62 32.60
C ILE A 29 -2.63 15.53 33.84
N ILE A 30 -3.39 16.59 34.07
CA ILE A 30 -4.71 16.57 34.73
C ILE A 30 -5.57 17.26 33.66
N ILE A 31 -6.48 16.60 32.96
CA ILE A 31 -7.87 16.34 33.36
C ILE A 31 -8.44 15.39 32.30
N LEU A 32 -8.77 14.14 32.65
CA LEU A 32 -9.92 13.43 32.09
C LEU A 32 -10.12 12.09 32.82
N SER A 33 -10.99 12.05 33.83
CA SER A 33 -11.72 10.82 34.22
C SER A 33 -12.64 11.11 35.39
N SER A 34 -13.88 11.47 35.09
CA SER A 34 -15.03 11.18 35.95
C SER A 34 -16.31 11.35 35.15
N PHE A 35 -16.70 10.28 34.43
CA PHE A 35 -18.09 10.05 34.05
C PHE A 35 -18.48 8.68 34.61
N ILE A 36 -19.20 8.71 35.73
CA ILE A 36 -20.09 7.64 36.18
C ILE A 36 -21.48 8.26 36.12
N GLY A 37 -22.37 7.61 35.37
CA GLY A 37 -23.64 8.20 34.93
C GLY A 37 -24.76 8.20 35.96
N VAL A 38 -25.91 8.72 35.52
CA VAL A 38 -27.29 8.26 35.78
C VAL A 38 -28.25 9.19 35.02
N PHE A 39 -29.18 8.56 34.27
CA PHE A 39 -30.51 8.95 33.79
C PHE A 39 -30.95 10.42 33.54
N ALA A 40 -31.49 10.61 32.32
CA ALA A 40 -32.64 11.39 31.86
C ALA A 40 -33.13 12.62 32.65
N THR A 41 -33.19 13.77 31.98
CA THR A 41 -34.41 14.59 31.74
C THR A 41 -34.06 15.86 30.96
N SER A 42 -34.94 16.26 30.05
CA SER A 42 -34.89 17.53 29.33
C SER A 42 -35.10 18.71 30.30
N CYS A 43 -34.27 19.73 30.22
CA CYS A 43 -34.68 21.13 30.12
C CYS A 43 -33.46 22.05 30.06
N SER A 44 -33.63 23.10 29.25
CA SER A 44 -32.75 24.25 29.03
C SER A 44 -31.97 24.70 30.26
N ASN A 45 -30.65 24.79 30.13
CA ASN A 45 -29.83 25.83 30.77
C ASN A 45 -28.53 25.97 29.96
N SER A 46 -28.33 27.18 29.41
CA SER A 46 -27.13 27.57 28.68
C SER A 46 -25.91 27.55 29.61
N VAL A 47 -24.95 26.67 29.34
CA VAL A 47 -23.65 26.67 29.99
C VAL A 47 -22.78 27.72 29.30
N GLU A 48 -22.55 28.86 29.95
CA GLU A 48 -21.49 29.78 29.55
C GLU A 48 -20.14 29.11 29.80
N LEU A 49 -19.50 28.66 28.72
CA LEU A 49 -18.11 28.21 28.75
C LEU A 49 -17.20 29.42 29.06
N PRO A 50 -16.18 29.28 29.91
CA PRO A 50 -15.21 30.36 30.12
C PRO A 50 -14.57 30.73 28.78
N ARG A 51 -14.73 31.98 28.35
CA ARG A 51 -13.99 32.51 27.20
C ARG A 51 -12.49 32.39 27.50
N LEU A 52 -11.82 31.53 26.76
CA LEU A 52 -10.36 31.53 26.70
C LEU A 52 -9.90 32.92 26.23
N ASP A 53 -9.00 33.53 27.00
CA ASP A 53 -8.35 34.78 26.59
C ASP A 53 -7.33 34.48 25.49
N GLU A 54 -7.79 34.52 24.25
CA GLU A 54 -6.99 34.33 23.03
C GLU A 54 -5.88 35.37 22.88
N LYS A 55 -5.86 36.46 23.67
CA LYS A 55 -4.82 37.50 23.63
C LYS A 55 -3.43 37.02 24.05
N ARG A 56 -3.31 35.80 24.63
CA ARG A 56 -2.00 35.18 24.92
C ARG A 56 -1.44 34.33 23.77
N TYR A 57 -2.23 34.09 22.72
CA TYR A 57 -1.74 33.58 21.45
C TYR A 57 -1.50 34.79 20.54
N VAL A 58 -0.26 35.27 20.50
CA VAL A 58 0.17 36.13 19.40
C VAL A 58 0.15 35.26 18.16
N SER A 59 -0.95 35.25 17.41
CA SER A 59 -0.88 34.84 16.01
C SER A 59 0.11 35.79 15.36
N SER A 60 1.05 35.28 14.57
CA SER A 60 1.87 36.17 13.75
C SER A 60 0.89 37.00 12.93
N GLU A 61 0.88 38.33 13.10
CA GLU A 61 -0.05 39.23 12.39
C GLU A 61 0.05 39.11 10.85
N ARG A 62 1.07 38.39 10.35
CA ARG A 62 1.27 38.06 8.95
C ARG A 62 1.23 36.54 8.73
N PRO A 63 0.60 36.06 7.64
CA PRO A 63 0.63 34.65 7.28
C PRO A 63 2.07 34.17 7.08
N LEU A 64 2.32 32.91 7.40
CA LEU A 64 3.57 32.22 7.09
C LEU A 64 3.34 31.20 5.98
N SER A 65 4.29 31.15 5.06
CA SER A 65 4.28 30.24 3.91
C SER A 65 5.08 28.97 4.17
N PHE A 66 4.63 27.85 3.59
CA PHE A 66 5.32 26.57 3.60
C PHE A 66 5.07 25.82 2.29
N ILE A 67 5.89 24.82 2.00
CA ILE A 67 5.79 24.01 0.78
C ILE A 67 5.30 22.60 1.10
N THR A 68 4.43 22.08 0.24
CA THR A 68 4.06 20.66 0.20
C THR A 68 4.12 20.14 -1.22
N ASP A 69 4.23 18.82 -1.38
CA ASP A 69 3.90 18.18 -2.65
C ASP A 69 2.38 18.00 -2.82
N LYS A 70 1.98 17.33 -3.90
CA LYS A 70 0.58 16.99 -4.21
C LYS A 70 -0.04 15.96 -3.27
N TYR A 71 0.78 15.22 -2.52
CA TYR A 71 0.35 14.24 -1.53
C TYR A 71 0.21 14.86 -0.13
N GLY A 72 0.59 16.13 0.02
CA GLY A 72 0.51 16.86 1.28
C GLY A 72 1.74 16.68 2.18
N ALA A 73 2.78 15.97 1.71
CA ALA A 73 4.02 15.84 2.46
C ALA A 73 4.74 17.19 2.55
N SER A 74 5.49 17.41 3.63
CA SER A 74 6.28 18.61 3.87
C SER A 74 7.69 18.23 4.30
N GLU A 75 8.65 19.14 4.11
CA GLU A 75 10.10 18.96 4.32
C GLU A 75 10.77 17.90 3.43
N VAL A 76 10.21 16.69 3.30
CA VAL A 76 10.74 15.61 2.47
C VAL A 76 9.61 14.71 1.97
N ASP A 77 9.76 14.22 0.74
CA ASP A 77 9.03 13.05 0.23
C ASP A 77 9.95 12.21 -0.65
N SER A 78 9.58 10.95 -0.90
CA SER A 78 10.30 10.05 -1.79
C SER A 78 9.40 9.41 -2.83
N ILE A 79 9.88 9.39 -4.06
CA ILE A 79 9.15 8.85 -5.21
C ILE A 79 10.09 8.02 -6.09
N ILE A 80 9.50 7.10 -6.84
CA ILE A 80 10.19 6.29 -7.84
C ILE A 80 9.81 6.81 -9.23
N PHE A 81 10.73 6.78 -10.18
CA PHE A 81 10.43 7.11 -11.57
C PHE A 81 11.17 6.24 -12.57
N ASN A 82 10.56 6.05 -13.74
CA ASN A 82 11.12 5.32 -14.87
C ASN A 82 11.25 6.28 -16.06
N ASN A 83 12.49 6.61 -16.44
CA ASN A 83 12.87 7.57 -17.49
C ASN A 83 12.57 9.04 -17.21
N LYS A 84 11.35 9.39 -16.79
CA LYS A 84 10.96 10.75 -16.43
C LYS A 84 9.80 10.72 -15.43
N GLY A 85 9.63 11.81 -14.69
CA GLY A 85 8.51 11.99 -13.79
C GLY A 85 8.23 13.46 -13.54
N LYS A 86 7.13 13.72 -12.84
CA LYS A 86 6.71 15.05 -12.45
C LYS A 86 5.95 14.98 -11.13
N THR A 87 6.28 15.89 -10.22
CA THR A 87 5.54 16.12 -8.99
C THR A 87 5.06 17.56 -8.96
N ASP A 88 3.77 17.75 -8.71
CA ASP A 88 3.23 19.07 -8.46
C ASP A 88 3.48 19.45 -6.99
N MET A 89 3.99 20.65 -6.79
CA MET A 89 4.25 21.28 -5.51
C MET A 89 3.28 22.43 -5.28
N TYR A 90 3.02 22.75 -4.03
CA TYR A 90 2.12 23.80 -3.60
C TYR A 90 2.79 24.66 -2.54
N VAL A 91 2.63 25.97 -2.66
CA VAL A 91 2.90 26.89 -1.56
C VAL A 91 1.59 27.08 -0.81
N ASN A 92 1.64 26.88 0.49
CA ASN A 92 0.49 26.98 1.39
C ASN A 92 0.75 28.08 2.42
N LEU A 93 -0.31 28.69 2.92
CA LEU A 93 -0.29 29.63 4.03
C LEU A 93 -0.96 29.00 5.26
N ASN A 94 -0.52 29.38 6.45
CA ASN A 94 -1.20 29.00 7.70
C ASN A 94 -2.50 29.78 7.96
N SER A 95 -2.84 30.73 7.10
CA SER A 95 -4.11 31.47 7.09
C SER A 95 -4.35 32.04 5.69
N SER A 96 -5.61 32.28 5.33
CA SER A 96 -5.98 32.86 4.03
C SER A 96 -5.21 34.14 3.69
N ALA A 97 -4.84 34.28 2.41
CA ALA A 97 -4.15 35.46 1.91
C ALA A 97 -5.07 36.69 1.95
N THR A 98 -4.59 37.80 2.51
CA THR A 98 -5.33 39.06 2.57
C THR A 98 -5.40 39.78 1.22
N ASP A 99 -4.41 39.54 0.37
CA ASP A 99 -4.30 39.97 -1.03
C ASP A 99 -3.63 38.87 -1.85
N VAL A 100 -3.55 39.07 -3.17
CA VAL A 100 -2.85 38.13 -4.06
C VAL A 100 -1.38 37.99 -3.63
N ALA A 101 -0.96 36.77 -3.31
CA ALA A 101 0.42 36.45 -2.97
C ALA A 101 1.14 35.75 -4.13
N LYS A 102 2.39 36.13 -4.35
CA LYS A 102 3.26 35.54 -5.37
C LYS A 102 4.48 34.90 -4.71
N PHE A 103 4.76 33.68 -5.14
CA PHE A 103 5.89 32.89 -4.67
C PHE A 103 6.62 32.28 -5.85
N THR A 104 7.90 32.01 -5.66
CA THR A 104 8.69 31.18 -6.56
C THR A 104 9.27 29.97 -5.86
N ILE A 105 9.29 28.82 -6.54
CA ILE A 105 10.02 27.64 -6.10
C ILE A 105 11.32 27.57 -6.89
N VAL A 106 12.44 27.48 -6.18
CA VAL A 106 13.78 27.45 -6.77
C VAL A 106 14.53 26.19 -6.37
N TYR A 107 15.37 25.70 -7.28
CA TYR A 107 16.35 24.67 -6.98
C TYR A 107 17.47 25.25 -6.10
N ASN A 108 17.66 24.71 -4.89
CA ASN A 108 18.61 25.27 -3.90
C ASN A 108 19.50 24.18 -3.29
N ALA A 109 20.72 24.03 -3.83
CA ALA A 109 21.68 23.01 -3.39
C ALA A 109 22.03 23.07 -1.89
N SER A 110 22.04 24.27 -1.29
CA SER A 110 22.39 24.44 0.13
C SER A 110 21.41 23.75 1.09
N VAL A 111 20.15 23.55 0.67
CA VAL A 111 19.14 22.83 1.46
C VAL A 111 19.55 21.36 1.64
N LEU A 112 20.11 20.74 0.59
CA LEU A 112 20.55 19.35 0.68
C LEU A 112 21.76 19.21 1.61
N GLU A 113 22.71 20.15 1.59
CA GLU A 113 23.86 20.14 2.51
C GLU A 113 23.40 20.18 3.97
N GLN A 114 22.45 21.07 4.28
CA GLN A 114 21.85 21.19 5.59
C GLN A 114 21.08 19.92 5.98
N TYR A 115 20.29 19.37 5.07
CA TYR A 115 19.53 18.15 5.28
C TYR A 115 20.45 16.95 5.56
N ASN A 116 21.44 16.70 4.70
CA ASN A 116 22.41 15.61 4.87
C ASN A 116 23.15 15.73 6.21
N LYS A 117 23.58 16.94 6.58
CA LYS A 117 24.23 17.19 7.88
C LYS A 117 23.28 16.94 9.07
N LYS A 118 22.04 17.43 9.00
CA LYS A 118 21.03 17.30 10.07
C LYS A 118 20.62 15.84 10.29
N HIS A 119 20.48 15.07 9.22
CA HIS A 119 19.94 13.71 9.26
C HIS A 119 21.00 12.60 9.18
N GLY A 120 22.29 12.94 9.07
CA GLY A 120 23.37 11.96 8.90
C GLY A 120 23.28 11.17 7.60
N THR A 121 22.60 11.72 6.59
CA THR A 121 22.41 11.12 5.27
C THR A 121 23.47 11.59 4.29
N LYS A 122 23.56 10.92 3.14
CA LYS A 122 24.55 11.19 2.08
C LYS A 122 23.89 11.14 0.71
N TYR A 123 22.70 11.72 0.59
CA TYR A 123 22.00 11.74 -0.69
C TYR A 123 22.79 12.56 -1.71
N GLU A 124 22.93 11.99 -2.90
CA GLU A 124 23.53 12.67 -4.04
C GLU A 124 22.52 13.67 -4.61
N ILE A 125 23.00 14.82 -5.06
CA ILE A 125 22.14 15.84 -5.64
C ILE A 125 21.75 15.45 -7.07
N MET A 126 20.48 15.62 -7.44
CA MET A 126 20.01 15.42 -8.81
C MET A 126 20.56 16.55 -9.69
N PRO A 127 21.29 16.28 -10.79
CA PRO A 127 21.85 17.32 -11.64
C PRO A 127 20.79 18.32 -12.12
N LYS A 128 21.08 19.63 -11.99
CA LYS A 128 20.10 20.70 -12.22
C LYS A 128 19.54 20.69 -13.64
N GLU A 129 20.36 20.33 -14.63
CA GLU A 129 19.99 20.20 -16.04
C GLU A 129 18.98 19.09 -16.33
N LEU A 130 18.78 18.16 -15.37
CA LEU A 130 17.78 17.11 -15.45
C LEU A 130 16.47 17.49 -14.75
N VAL A 131 16.39 18.67 -14.15
CA VAL A 131 15.23 19.17 -13.41
C VAL A 131 14.68 20.43 -14.08
N SER A 132 13.37 20.48 -14.28
CA SER A 132 12.65 21.65 -14.78
C SER A 132 11.56 22.05 -13.79
N ILE A 133 11.58 23.31 -13.35
CA ILE A 133 10.66 23.84 -12.33
C ILE A 133 9.86 24.98 -12.95
N ALA A 134 8.53 24.88 -12.93
CA ALA A 134 7.68 26.03 -13.21
C ALA A 134 7.82 27.02 -12.05
N THR A 135 8.11 28.29 -12.32
CA THR A 135 8.64 29.16 -11.25
C THR A 135 7.59 29.95 -10.49
N THR A 136 6.33 29.98 -10.89
CA THR A 136 5.35 30.94 -10.33
C THR A 136 4.20 30.23 -9.61
N ALA A 137 4.05 30.47 -8.30
CA ALA A 137 2.86 30.14 -7.51
C ALA A 137 2.09 31.41 -7.20
N LYS A 138 0.78 31.36 -7.43
CA LYS A 138 -0.13 32.43 -7.04
C LYS A 138 -1.14 31.88 -6.04
N ILE A 139 -1.30 32.59 -4.92
CA ILE A 139 -2.40 32.38 -3.98
C ILE A 139 -3.34 33.56 -4.14
N LEU A 140 -4.61 33.29 -4.43
CA LEU A 140 -5.62 34.33 -4.59
C LEU A 140 -6.07 34.83 -3.21
N LYS A 141 -6.61 36.06 -3.18
CA LYS A 141 -7.20 36.62 -1.97
C LYS A 141 -8.30 35.68 -1.44
N GLY A 142 -8.26 35.39 -0.14
CA GLY A 142 -9.20 34.47 0.52
C GLY A 142 -8.76 33.01 0.51
N GLU A 143 -7.85 32.62 -0.39
CA GLU A 143 -7.31 31.26 -0.48
C GLU A 143 -6.08 31.10 0.41
N ASP A 144 -5.75 29.86 0.76
CA ASP A 144 -4.56 29.49 1.54
C ASP A 144 -3.59 28.58 0.77
N LYS A 145 -3.94 28.15 -0.45
CA LYS A 145 -3.15 27.23 -1.28
C LYS A 145 -2.91 27.81 -2.68
N SER A 146 -1.70 27.62 -3.20
CA SER A 146 -1.34 28.08 -4.54
C SER A 146 -1.91 27.21 -5.64
N THR A 147 -1.91 27.72 -6.87
CA THR A 147 -1.92 26.85 -8.04
C THR A 147 -0.72 25.88 -8.01
N ALA A 148 -0.86 24.73 -8.66
CA ALA A 148 0.20 23.72 -8.76
C ALA A 148 1.45 24.27 -9.46
N ILE A 149 2.63 23.99 -8.89
CA ILE A 149 3.94 24.19 -9.50
C ILE A 149 4.54 22.84 -9.87
N SER A 150 4.73 22.62 -11.16
CA SER A 150 5.35 21.41 -11.68
C SER A 150 6.85 21.37 -11.44
N VAL A 151 7.33 20.33 -10.75
CA VAL A 151 8.75 19.91 -10.70
C VAL A 151 8.90 18.65 -11.53
N ALA A 152 9.42 18.80 -12.75
CA ALA A 152 9.68 17.68 -13.65
C ALA A 152 11.15 17.26 -13.60
N TYR A 153 11.41 15.97 -13.74
CA TYR A 153 12.75 15.39 -13.69
C TYR A 153 12.87 14.22 -14.67
N LYS A 154 14.09 13.96 -15.16
CA LYS A 154 14.36 12.91 -16.13
C LYS A 154 15.67 12.18 -15.84
N THR A 155 15.79 10.95 -16.35
CA THR A 155 17.03 10.18 -16.29
C THR A 155 18.08 10.72 -17.25
N SER A 156 19.32 10.27 -17.08
CA SER A 156 20.42 10.42 -18.02
C SER A 156 21.37 9.23 -17.93
N GLU A 157 22.25 9.08 -18.92
CA GLU A 157 23.30 8.04 -18.92
C GLU A 157 24.27 8.14 -17.73
N HIS A 158 24.42 9.33 -17.15
CA HIS A 158 25.33 9.58 -16.03
C HIS A 158 24.73 9.23 -14.65
N LEU A 159 23.41 9.03 -14.57
CA LEU A 159 22.79 8.60 -13.32
C LEU A 159 23.08 7.11 -13.06
N LYS A 160 23.42 6.80 -11.80
CA LYS A 160 23.72 5.45 -11.36
C LYS A 160 22.45 4.59 -11.37
N GLU A 161 22.61 3.32 -11.72
CA GLU A 161 21.55 2.32 -11.66
C GLU A 161 20.92 2.29 -10.25
N ASN A 162 19.59 2.28 -10.20
CA ASN A 162 18.81 2.09 -8.97
C ASN A 162 19.16 3.03 -7.80
N SER A 163 19.56 4.25 -8.12
CA SER A 163 20.06 5.23 -7.16
C SER A 163 19.03 6.31 -6.85
N THR A 164 19.09 6.83 -5.63
CA THR A 164 18.21 7.89 -5.14
C THR A 164 18.97 9.21 -5.16
N TYR A 165 18.38 10.21 -5.79
CA TYR A 165 18.90 11.57 -5.89
C TYR A 165 17.97 12.55 -5.20
N ALA A 166 18.51 13.61 -4.62
CA ALA A 166 17.73 14.67 -4.00
C ALA A 166 17.54 15.85 -4.97
N ILE A 167 16.30 16.31 -5.13
CA ILE A 167 15.94 17.58 -5.76
C ILE A 167 15.63 18.55 -4.61
N PRO A 168 16.57 19.43 -4.23
CA PRO A 168 16.35 20.37 -3.14
C PRO A 168 15.64 21.64 -3.62
N LEU A 169 14.58 21.99 -2.92
CA LEU A 169 13.69 23.10 -3.25
C LEU A 169 13.60 24.09 -2.09
N SER A 170 13.48 25.37 -2.43
CA SER A 170 13.15 26.45 -1.49
C SER A 170 12.08 27.36 -2.09
N ILE A 171 11.21 27.91 -1.24
CA ILE A 171 10.29 28.98 -1.63
C ILE A 171 10.94 30.35 -1.46
N ASN A 172 10.65 31.29 -2.35
CA ASN A 172 10.88 32.72 -2.17
C ASN A 172 9.53 33.46 -2.23
N SER A 173 9.37 34.50 -1.43
CA SER A 173 8.18 35.36 -1.43
C SER A 173 8.48 36.70 -2.10
N ASP A 174 7.66 37.09 -3.09
CA ASP A 174 7.81 38.38 -3.77
C ASP A 174 7.13 39.53 -3.01
N ASN A 175 6.17 39.21 -2.14
CA ASN A 175 5.30 40.20 -1.48
C ASN A 175 5.61 40.34 0.04
N GLY A 176 6.74 39.83 0.51
CA GLY A 176 7.18 39.96 1.91
C GLY A 176 6.39 39.10 2.92
N ILE A 177 5.67 38.08 2.45
CA ILE A 177 5.06 37.06 3.32
C ILE A 177 6.18 36.24 3.94
N GLY A 178 6.11 36.01 5.25
CA GLY A 178 7.13 35.25 5.96
C GLY A 178 7.21 33.81 5.47
N ILE A 179 8.41 33.25 5.44
CA ILE A 179 8.64 31.84 5.13
C ILE A 179 8.83 31.12 6.46
N SER A 180 8.02 30.08 6.70
CA SER A 180 8.17 29.24 7.89
C SER A 180 9.42 28.36 7.79
N GLU A 181 9.75 27.65 8.86
CA GLU A 181 10.79 26.61 8.85
C GLU A 181 10.55 25.50 7.81
N ARG A 182 9.30 25.30 7.39
CA ARG A 182 8.87 24.36 6.34
C ARG A 182 8.84 24.98 4.93
N GLY A 183 9.64 26.03 4.70
CA GLY A 183 9.84 26.66 3.39
C GLY A 183 10.80 25.92 2.46
N ASN A 184 11.51 24.92 2.99
CA ASN A 184 12.43 24.07 2.26
C ASN A 184 11.81 22.68 2.07
N PHE A 185 12.15 22.02 0.95
CA PHE A 185 11.69 20.66 0.64
C PHE A 185 12.79 19.86 -0.04
N ILE A 186 12.96 18.59 0.33
CA ILE A 186 13.81 17.63 -0.38
C ILE A 186 12.91 16.60 -1.06
N LEU A 187 12.86 16.62 -2.40
CA LEU A 187 12.21 15.55 -3.14
C LEU A 187 13.25 14.47 -3.47
N LEU A 188 13.15 13.31 -2.84
CA LEU A 188 14.01 12.16 -3.10
C LEU A 188 13.45 11.36 -4.28
N VAL A 189 14.17 11.34 -5.40
CA VAL A 189 13.76 10.63 -6.62
C VAL A 189 14.64 9.40 -6.83
N ARG A 190 14.05 8.21 -6.84
CA ARG A 190 14.73 6.95 -7.14
C ARG A 190 14.56 6.60 -8.61
N ASP A 191 15.68 6.56 -9.34
CA ASP A 191 15.69 6.24 -10.76
C ASP A 191 15.73 4.72 -10.97
N ILE A 192 14.65 4.17 -11.51
CA ILE A 192 14.57 2.75 -11.90
C ILE A 192 14.68 2.55 -13.42
N SER A 193 14.97 3.58 -14.22
CA SER A 193 15.08 3.46 -15.70
C SER A 193 15.97 2.33 -16.18
N LYS A 194 17.13 2.16 -15.52
CA LYS A 194 18.13 1.14 -15.83
C LYS A 194 17.82 -0.24 -15.23
N MET A 195 16.81 -0.34 -14.38
CA MET A 195 16.34 -1.62 -13.84
C MET A 195 15.51 -2.37 -14.88
N PRO A 196 15.67 -3.70 -15.01
CA PRO A 196 14.91 -4.47 -15.97
C PRO A 196 13.47 -4.70 -15.51
N ASN A 197 12.65 -5.32 -16.38
CA ASN A 197 11.31 -5.79 -16.00
C ASN A 197 11.35 -7.09 -15.16
N CYS A 198 10.18 -7.59 -14.76
CA CYS A 198 10.02 -8.87 -14.04
C CYS A 198 10.00 -10.11 -14.95
N HIS A 199 10.02 -9.97 -16.28
CA HIS A 199 9.82 -11.09 -17.20
C HIS A 199 11.05 -11.98 -17.27
N LYS A 200 10.98 -13.11 -16.55
CA LYS A 200 12.00 -14.15 -16.47
C LYS A 200 11.87 -15.13 -17.63
N ALA A 201 12.95 -15.83 -17.96
CA ALA A 201 12.95 -16.80 -19.06
C ALA A 201 12.12 -18.04 -18.73
N GLN A 202 12.17 -18.48 -17.47
CA GLN A 202 11.34 -19.58 -16.98
C GLN A 202 9.94 -19.05 -16.64
N PRO A 203 8.88 -19.85 -16.88
CA PRO A 203 7.49 -19.42 -16.79
C PRO A 203 6.92 -19.45 -15.36
N PHE A 204 7.77 -19.52 -14.34
CA PHE A 204 7.32 -19.53 -12.95
C PHE A 204 7.11 -18.10 -12.45
N ILE A 205 6.11 -17.91 -11.61
CA ILE A 205 5.80 -16.60 -11.03
C ILE A 205 5.96 -16.58 -9.51
N ASN A 206 6.28 -15.41 -8.97
CA ASN A 206 6.19 -15.13 -7.55
C ASN A 206 5.18 -14.01 -7.30
N ILE A 207 4.21 -14.28 -6.44
CA ILE A 207 3.14 -13.34 -6.08
C ILE A 207 3.45 -12.75 -4.70
N SER A 208 3.65 -11.44 -4.59
CA SER A 208 3.77 -10.74 -3.32
C SER A 208 2.39 -10.33 -2.82
N MET A 209 2.04 -10.63 -1.58
CA MET A 209 0.79 -10.20 -0.96
C MET A 209 1.11 -9.49 0.36
N PRO A 210 1.52 -8.21 0.32
CA PRO A 210 1.70 -7.41 1.52
C PRO A 210 0.34 -7.14 2.18
N GLU A 211 0.29 -7.22 3.51
CA GLU A 211 -0.82 -6.63 4.26
C GLU A 211 -0.67 -5.11 4.18
N VAL A 212 -1.44 -4.46 3.30
CA VAL A 212 -1.21 -3.05 2.98
C VAL A 212 -1.55 -2.11 4.13
N ASN A 213 -2.19 -2.60 5.19
CA ASN A 213 -2.33 -1.83 6.42
C ASN A 213 -0.98 -1.53 7.08
N ASP A 214 0.04 -2.36 6.85
CA ASP A 214 1.33 -2.30 7.51
C ASP A 214 2.53 -2.23 6.55
N SER A 215 2.44 -2.83 5.36
CA SER A 215 3.55 -2.98 4.41
C SER A 215 3.32 -2.24 3.10
N ASN A 216 4.37 -1.57 2.62
CA ASN A 216 4.35 -0.84 1.35
C ASN A 216 4.54 -1.80 0.16
N PRO A 217 3.64 -1.80 -0.86
CA PRO A 217 3.74 -2.71 -2.00
C PRO A 217 5.00 -2.51 -2.87
N LEU A 218 5.64 -1.33 -2.80
CA LEU A 218 6.89 -1.04 -3.49
C LEU A 218 8.07 -1.92 -3.02
N ASN A 219 7.93 -2.60 -1.88
CA ASN A 219 8.91 -3.60 -1.42
C ASN A 219 9.16 -4.74 -2.43
N ALA A 220 8.23 -5.00 -3.35
CA ALA A 220 8.46 -5.92 -4.45
C ALA A 220 9.62 -5.50 -5.38
N LEU A 221 9.95 -4.19 -5.45
CA LEU A 221 11.06 -3.65 -6.25
C LEU A 221 12.43 -3.73 -5.55
N CYS A 222 12.50 -4.29 -4.35
CA CYS A 222 13.77 -4.44 -3.64
C CYS A 222 14.55 -5.70 -4.04
N PHE A 223 13.95 -6.58 -4.84
CA PHE A 223 14.43 -7.94 -5.08
C PHE A 223 14.61 -8.24 -6.56
N THR A 224 15.85 -8.52 -6.95
CA THR A 224 16.19 -8.98 -8.30
C THR A 224 16.91 -10.31 -8.26
N LEU A 225 16.99 -10.96 -9.42
CA LEU A 225 17.84 -12.12 -9.63
C LEU A 225 19.25 -11.69 -10.06
N LYS A 226 20.28 -12.36 -9.55
CA LYS A 226 21.68 -11.94 -9.70
C LYS A 226 22.15 -11.93 -11.16
N ASN A 227 21.90 -13.01 -11.89
CA ASN A 227 22.42 -13.19 -13.24
C ASN A 227 21.51 -12.54 -14.28
N SER A 228 20.20 -12.80 -14.21
CA SER A 228 19.24 -12.24 -15.18
C SER A 228 18.88 -10.77 -14.91
N LYS A 229 19.19 -10.25 -13.70
CA LYS A 229 18.81 -8.94 -13.17
C LYS A 229 17.31 -8.70 -13.02
N LYS A 230 16.45 -9.61 -13.51
CA LYS A 230 14.98 -9.46 -13.50
C LYS A 230 14.43 -9.34 -12.08
N TYR A 231 13.35 -8.58 -11.93
CA TYR A 231 12.63 -8.54 -10.66
C TYR A 231 12.11 -9.94 -10.28
N PHE A 232 12.22 -10.26 -9.00
CA PHE A 232 11.85 -11.58 -8.47
C PHE A 232 10.33 -11.78 -8.50
N PHE A 233 9.57 -10.75 -8.11
CA PHE A 233 8.12 -10.76 -8.09
C PHE A 233 7.52 -10.41 -9.46
N ASP A 234 6.44 -11.10 -9.79
CA ASP A 234 5.69 -10.94 -11.04
C ASP A 234 4.35 -10.25 -10.81
N GLN A 235 3.82 -10.39 -9.60
CA GLN A 235 2.56 -9.79 -9.19
C GLN A 235 2.64 -9.25 -7.76
N VAL A 236 1.82 -8.24 -7.49
CA VAL A 236 1.51 -7.73 -6.16
C VAL A 236 -0.01 -7.73 -5.98
N VAL A 237 -0.49 -8.39 -4.92
CA VAL A 237 -1.89 -8.32 -4.51
C VAL A 237 -2.02 -7.31 -3.37
N LEU A 238 -2.78 -6.24 -3.58
CA LEU A 238 -3.11 -5.26 -2.55
C LEU A 238 -4.15 -5.89 -1.61
N PHE A 239 -3.71 -6.39 -0.46
CA PHE A 239 -4.56 -7.14 0.47
C PHE A 239 -4.98 -6.27 1.67
N SER A 240 -6.24 -5.84 1.79
CA SER A 240 -7.34 -6.06 0.82
C SER A 240 -8.40 -4.95 0.82
N GLY A 241 -9.04 -4.74 -0.32
CA GLY A 241 -10.39 -4.18 -0.37
C GLY A 241 -11.41 -5.18 0.16
N ASN A 242 -12.67 -4.74 0.30
CA ASN A 242 -13.70 -5.54 0.93
C ASN A 242 -15.01 -5.58 0.14
N ILE A 243 -15.65 -6.74 0.09
CA ILE A 243 -17.05 -6.82 -0.36
C ILE A 243 -17.97 -6.49 0.82
N ASN A 244 -18.84 -5.50 0.61
CA ASN A 244 -19.80 -5.03 1.61
C ASN A 244 -21.15 -4.71 0.96
N TYR A 245 -22.20 -4.63 1.78
CA TYR A 245 -23.54 -4.23 1.39
C TYR A 245 -23.85 -2.79 1.82
N ASN A 246 -24.43 -1.99 0.92
CA ASN A 246 -24.94 -0.68 1.25
C ASN A 246 -26.46 -0.77 1.46
N GLU A 247 -26.92 -0.56 2.70
CA GLU A 247 -28.35 -0.67 3.05
C GLU A 247 -29.21 0.44 2.44
N GLU A 248 -28.65 1.61 2.17
CA GLU A 248 -29.38 2.76 1.62
C GLU A 248 -29.68 2.58 0.13
N THR A 249 -28.71 2.05 -0.62
CA THR A 249 -28.83 1.83 -2.07
C THR A 249 -29.28 0.42 -2.43
N GLY A 250 -29.11 -0.53 -1.51
CA GLY A 250 -29.36 -1.94 -1.73
C GLY A 250 -28.29 -2.64 -2.58
N GLU A 251 -27.15 -2.00 -2.80
CA GLU A 251 -26.09 -2.50 -3.69
C GLU A 251 -24.93 -3.16 -2.93
N VAL A 252 -24.33 -4.18 -3.55
CA VAL A 252 -23.06 -4.77 -3.12
C VAL A 252 -21.92 -4.07 -3.83
N TYR A 253 -20.89 -3.65 -3.10
CA TYR A 253 -19.81 -2.81 -3.61
C TYR A 253 -18.47 -3.15 -2.97
N ASN A 254 -17.38 -2.73 -3.62
CA ASN A 254 -16.06 -2.76 -3.01
C ASN A 254 -15.87 -1.57 -2.07
N LYS A 255 -15.67 -1.87 -0.79
CA LYS A 255 -15.30 -0.92 0.26
C LYS A 255 -13.80 -1.01 0.52
N ASN A 256 -13.09 0.08 0.28
CA ASN A 256 -11.69 0.20 0.65
C ASN A 256 -11.58 0.79 2.07
N ASN A 257 -10.67 0.25 2.87
CA ASN A 257 -10.22 0.95 4.07
C ASN A 257 -9.30 2.14 3.68
N GLU A 258 -8.94 2.96 4.65
CA GLU A 258 -8.10 4.15 4.43
C GLU A 258 -6.73 3.84 3.81
N ASN A 259 -6.13 2.69 4.13
CA ASN A 259 -4.81 2.31 3.61
C ASN A 259 -4.89 1.88 2.15
N VAL A 260 -5.87 1.06 1.80
CA VAL A 260 -6.13 0.68 0.41
C VAL A 260 -6.48 1.91 -0.41
N GLN A 261 -7.36 2.77 0.11
CA GLN A 261 -7.76 3.98 -0.60
C GLN A 261 -6.57 4.92 -0.81
N HIS A 262 -5.68 5.08 0.17
CA HIS A 262 -4.46 5.86 0.03
C HIS A 262 -3.58 5.38 -1.14
N LEU A 263 -3.37 4.06 -1.26
CA LEU A 263 -2.58 3.50 -2.36
C LEU A 263 -3.22 3.76 -3.73
N LEU A 264 -4.55 3.71 -3.80
CA LEU A 264 -5.30 3.98 -5.03
C LEU A 264 -5.30 5.46 -5.40
N ASP A 265 -5.55 6.34 -4.43
CA ASP A 265 -5.53 7.79 -4.64
C ASP A 265 -4.15 8.25 -5.12
N TYR A 266 -3.09 7.64 -4.59
CA TYR A 266 -1.70 7.96 -4.93
C TYR A 266 -1.06 6.89 -5.80
N LYS A 267 -1.82 6.32 -6.75
CA LYS A 267 -1.35 5.24 -7.65
C LYS A 267 -0.05 5.55 -8.37
N GLU A 268 0.18 6.80 -8.75
CA GLU A 268 1.41 7.23 -9.43
C GLU A 268 2.66 7.04 -8.57
N LYS A 269 2.51 7.06 -7.23
CA LYS A 269 3.59 6.84 -6.27
C LYS A 269 3.76 5.36 -5.93
N TYR A 270 2.66 4.63 -5.69
CA TYR A 270 2.74 3.28 -5.10
C TYR A 270 2.44 2.12 -6.06
N ILE A 271 1.78 2.36 -7.19
CA ILE A 271 1.30 1.34 -8.11
C ILE A 271 2.03 1.41 -9.46
N ASP A 272 2.09 2.59 -10.06
CA ASP A 272 2.68 2.76 -11.40
C ASP A 272 4.15 2.30 -11.49
N PRO A 273 5.02 2.55 -10.50
CA PRO A 273 6.40 2.05 -10.56
C PRO A 273 6.51 0.52 -10.66
N LEU A 274 5.55 -0.22 -10.07
CA LEU A 274 5.48 -1.69 -10.19
C LEU A 274 5.09 -2.08 -11.62
N ARG A 275 4.02 -1.47 -12.13
CA ARG A 275 3.44 -1.76 -13.45
C ARG A 275 4.39 -1.40 -14.59
N GLU A 276 5.11 -0.29 -14.46
CA GLU A 276 6.15 0.13 -15.41
C GLU A 276 7.31 -0.88 -15.52
N LYS A 277 7.47 -1.75 -14.52
CA LYS A 277 8.43 -2.87 -14.53
C LYS A 277 7.79 -4.22 -14.85
N GLY A 278 6.53 -4.20 -15.32
CA GLY A 278 5.78 -5.36 -15.78
C GLY A 278 5.14 -6.17 -14.64
N ILE A 279 5.29 -5.74 -13.39
CA ILE A 279 4.66 -6.39 -12.23
C ILE A 279 3.16 -6.09 -12.28
N LYS A 280 2.34 -7.15 -12.26
CA LYS A 280 0.89 -7.04 -12.25
C LYS A 280 0.39 -6.61 -10.88
N VAL A 281 -0.50 -5.64 -10.80
CA VAL A 281 -1.08 -5.17 -9.53
C VAL A 281 -2.55 -5.56 -9.45
N ILE A 282 -2.89 -6.38 -8.45
CA ILE A 282 -4.17 -7.08 -8.30
C ILE A 282 -4.88 -6.57 -7.05
N MET A 283 -6.19 -6.33 -7.14
CA MET A 283 -6.99 -5.98 -5.96
C MET A 283 -7.43 -7.25 -5.22
N GLY A 284 -6.99 -7.42 -3.97
CA GLY A 284 -7.53 -8.45 -3.09
C GLY A 284 -8.92 -8.04 -2.58
N ILE A 285 -9.86 -8.97 -2.56
CA ILE A 285 -11.23 -8.77 -2.07
C ILE A 285 -11.53 -9.82 -1.00
N LEU A 286 -11.91 -9.31 0.17
CA LEU A 286 -12.22 -10.08 1.36
C LEU A 286 -13.60 -9.65 1.92
N PRO A 287 -14.53 -10.57 2.22
CA PRO A 287 -15.73 -10.24 2.98
C PRO A 287 -15.41 -9.54 4.31
N ASN A 288 -16.33 -8.72 4.79
CA ASN A 288 -16.04 -7.80 5.90
C ASN A 288 -17.21 -7.71 6.88
N HIS A 289 -17.50 -8.87 7.50
CA HIS A 289 -18.40 -9.03 8.64
C HIS A 289 -19.84 -8.52 8.43
N ASP A 290 -20.31 -8.42 7.19
CA ASP A 290 -21.69 -8.11 6.87
C ASP A 290 -22.36 -9.21 6.00
N ARG A 291 -23.58 -8.93 5.53
CA ARG A 291 -24.40 -9.87 4.79
C ARG A 291 -23.89 -10.21 3.39
N ALA A 292 -23.02 -9.38 2.80
CA ALA A 292 -22.47 -9.62 1.48
C ALA A 292 -21.19 -10.45 1.57
N GLY A 293 -21.20 -11.59 0.90
CA GLY A 293 -20.05 -12.46 0.76
C GLY A 293 -19.80 -12.83 -0.70
N ILE A 294 -18.60 -13.35 -0.95
CA ILE A 294 -18.22 -13.89 -2.26
C ILE A 294 -19.13 -15.07 -2.66
N THR A 295 -19.74 -15.72 -1.66
CA THR A 295 -20.38 -17.03 -1.77
C THR A 295 -21.89 -17.00 -1.86
N ASN A 296 -22.51 -15.82 -1.72
CA ASN A 296 -23.95 -15.71 -1.50
C ASN A 296 -24.64 -14.65 -2.38
N LEU A 297 -23.92 -14.04 -3.32
CA LEU A 297 -24.52 -13.08 -4.23
C LEU A 297 -25.50 -13.78 -5.16
N SER A 298 -26.70 -13.21 -5.33
CA SER A 298 -27.59 -13.54 -6.44
C SER A 298 -26.92 -13.27 -7.79
N GLU A 299 -27.52 -13.74 -8.88
CA GLU A 299 -26.98 -13.47 -10.21
C GLU A 299 -26.84 -11.97 -10.52
N GLU A 300 -27.85 -11.17 -10.19
CA GLU A 300 -27.81 -9.73 -10.41
C GLU A 300 -26.79 -9.06 -9.47
N GLY A 301 -26.68 -9.52 -8.22
CA GLY A 301 -25.63 -9.06 -7.30
C GLY A 301 -24.22 -9.37 -7.82
N ALA A 302 -24.00 -10.55 -8.38
CA ALA A 302 -22.72 -10.93 -8.96
C ALA A 302 -22.35 -10.08 -10.19
N LYS A 303 -23.31 -9.79 -11.08
CA LYS A 303 -23.10 -8.87 -12.21
C LYS A 303 -22.82 -7.44 -11.74
N ALA A 304 -23.57 -6.96 -10.74
CA ALA A 304 -23.38 -5.62 -10.20
C ALA A 304 -22.00 -5.46 -9.56
N PHE A 305 -21.59 -6.41 -8.72
CA PHE A 305 -20.28 -6.40 -8.11
C PHE A 305 -19.16 -6.54 -9.15
N ALA A 306 -19.32 -7.41 -10.16
CA ALA A 306 -18.35 -7.52 -11.25
C ALA A 306 -18.19 -6.21 -12.05
N ARG A 307 -19.28 -5.46 -12.29
CA ARG A 307 -19.21 -4.11 -12.88
C ARG A 307 -18.49 -3.12 -11.97
N ASN A 308 -18.75 -3.15 -10.67
CA ASN A 308 -18.06 -2.30 -9.69
C ASN A 308 -16.54 -2.58 -9.70
N MET A 309 -16.14 -3.85 -9.69
CA MET A 309 -14.74 -4.27 -9.78
C MET A 309 -14.09 -3.85 -11.09
N LYS A 310 -14.82 -3.95 -12.22
CA LYS A 310 -14.35 -3.45 -13.51
C LYS A 310 -14.09 -1.94 -13.49
N ALA A 311 -15.04 -1.16 -12.97
CA ALA A 311 -14.91 0.29 -12.88
C ALA A 311 -13.70 0.69 -12.02
N MET A 312 -13.47 0.00 -10.90
CA MET A 312 -12.28 0.22 -10.07
C MET A 312 -10.99 -0.13 -10.81
N CYS A 313 -10.91 -1.30 -11.45
CA CYS A 313 -9.72 -1.67 -12.20
C CYS A 313 -9.45 -0.72 -13.38
N ASP A 314 -10.50 -0.18 -14.01
CA ASP A 314 -10.37 0.85 -15.06
C ASP A 314 -9.88 2.18 -14.49
N ALA A 315 -10.40 2.63 -13.35
CA ALA A 315 -10.05 3.93 -12.75
C ALA A 315 -8.60 4.00 -12.24
N TYR A 316 -8.10 2.86 -11.74
CA TYR A 316 -6.77 2.77 -11.12
C TYR A 316 -5.78 1.92 -11.92
N ASP A 317 -6.14 1.56 -13.16
CA ASP A 317 -5.34 0.74 -14.07
C ASP A 317 -4.86 -0.60 -13.48
N LEU A 318 -5.67 -1.24 -12.63
CA LEU A 318 -5.32 -2.52 -12.01
C LEU A 318 -5.41 -3.67 -13.01
N ASP A 319 -4.57 -4.68 -12.79
CA ASP A 319 -4.38 -5.83 -13.68
C ASP A 319 -5.34 -7.00 -13.36
N GLY A 320 -6.15 -6.91 -12.30
CA GLY A 320 -7.09 -7.97 -11.96
C GLY A 320 -7.59 -7.94 -10.52
N VAL A 321 -8.21 -9.05 -10.12
CA VAL A 321 -8.81 -9.25 -8.80
C VAL A 321 -8.42 -10.61 -8.22
N PHE A 322 -8.27 -10.66 -6.89
CA PHE A 322 -8.06 -11.87 -6.12
C PHE A 322 -9.18 -12.02 -5.09
N LEU A 323 -9.84 -13.17 -5.04
CA LEU A 323 -10.96 -13.45 -4.14
C LEU A 323 -10.55 -14.37 -2.99
N ASP A 324 -10.84 -13.93 -1.78
CA ASP A 324 -10.60 -14.67 -0.54
C ASP A 324 -11.88 -14.80 0.27
N ASP A 325 -12.40 -16.01 0.42
CA ASP A 325 -13.64 -16.30 1.12
C ASP A 325 -13.41 -16.53 2.62
N GLU A 326 -13.22 -15.42 3.34
CA GLU A 326 -13.14 -15.39 4.80
C GLU A 326 -13.92 -14.21 5.38
N TYR A 327 -14.26 -14.29 6.68
CA TYR A 327 -14.82 -13.17 7.45
C TYR A 327 -16.20 -12.65 7.01
N GLY A 328 -16.94 -13.41 6.19
CA GLY A 328 -18.34 -13.12 5.84
C GLY A 328 -19.31 -13.41 7.00
N ASN A 329 -20.46 -12.75 6.97
CA ASN A 329 -21.61 -13.05 7.83
C ASN A 329 -22.84 -13.36 6.96
N GLU A 330 -22.67 -14.25 5.98
CA GLU A 330 -23.75 -14.62 5.07
C GLU A 330 -24.90 -15.31 5.81
N GLY A 331 -26.12 -15.01 5.38
CA GLY A 331 -27.34 -15.52 6.00
C GLY A 331 -28.53 -15.43 5.04
N ASP A 332 -29.73 -15.60 5.58
CA ASP A 332 -30.97 -15.45 4.83
C ASP A 332 -31.37 -13.96 4.79
N TYR A 333 -30.94 -13.28 3.73
CA TYR A 333 -31.18 -11.85 3.52
C TYR A 333 -31.85 -11.61 2.16
N PRO A 334 -32.82 -10.70 2.06
CA PRO A 334 -33.41 -10.32 0.78
C PRO A 334 -32.35 -9.89 -0.24
N GLY A 335 -32.42 -10.42 -1.46
CA GLY A 335 -31.46 -10.12 -2.55
C GLY A 335 -30.21 -10.99 -2.57
N PHE A 336 -30.01 -11.84 -1.56
CA PHE A 336 -28.91 -12.79 -1.47
C PHE A 336 -29.43 -14.24 -1.60
N GLU A 337 -28.55 -15.11 -2.06
CA GLU A 337 -28.76 -16.55 -2.02
C GLU A 337 -28.17 -17.13 -0.74
N ARG A 338 -28.54 -18.37 -0.39
CA ARG A 338 -27.79 -19.09 0.65
C ARG A 338 -26.37 -19.37 0.15
N SER A 339 -25.37 -19.13 0.99
CA SER A 339 -23.96 -19.37 0.68
C SER A 339 -23.70 -20.75 0.05
N ASN A 340 -23.17 -20.77 -1.18
CA ASN A 340 -22.98 -22.00 -1.96
C ASN A 340 -21.88 -21.84 -3.05
N VAL A 341 -21.32 -22.97 -3.49
CA VAL A 341 -20.21 -23.00 -4.47
C VAL A 341 -20.63 -22.49 -5.86
N TYR A 342 -21.89 -22.67 -6.25
CA TYR A 342 -22.37 -22.18 -7.55
C TYR A 342 -22.41 -20.66 -7.59
N ALA A 343 -22.86 -20.00 -6.52
CA ALA A 343 -22.81 -18.54 -6.38
C ALA A 343 -21.37 -18.00 -6.42
N THR A 344 -20.43 -18.65 -5.73
CA THR A 344 -18.98 -18.33 -5.83
C THR A 344 -18.47 -18.45 -7.26
N SER A 345 -18.79 -19.55 -7.94
CA SER A 345 -18.37 -19.80 -9.33
C SER A 345 -18.98 -18.79 -10.29
N ARG A 346 -20.24 -18.42 -10.07
CA ARG A 346 -20.97 -17.41 -10.85
C ARG A 346 -20.35 -16.03 -10.71
N LEU A 347 -19.91 -15.66 -9.51
CA LEU A 347 -19.17 -14.40 -9.32
C LEU A 347 -17.85 -14.41 -10.09
N CYS A 348 -17.06 -15.48 -10.00
CA CYS A 348 -15.80 -15.61 -10.76
C CYS A 348 -16.05 -15.53 -12.28
N TYR A 349 -17.08 -16.21 -12.76
CA TYR A 349 -17.52 -16.16 -14.16
C TYR A 349 -17.82 -14.72 -14.59
N TYR A 350 -18.66 -13.99 -13.85
CA TYR A 350 -19.00 -12.62 -14.22
C TYR A 350 -17.81 -11.67 -14.08
N LEU A 351 -16.93 -11.86 -13.10
CA LEU A 351 -15.69 -11.08 -13.02
C LEU A 351 -14.86 -11.25 -14.29
N LYS A 352 -14.69 -12.48 -14.79
CA LYS A 352 -13.97 -12.68 -16.06
C LYS A 352 -14.67 -12.02 -17.24
N GLU A 353 -15.98 -12.19 -17.37
CA GLU A 353 -16.76 -11.61 -18.47
C GLU A 353 -16.67 -10.07 -18.49
N TYR A 354 -16.76 -9.41 -17.33
CA TYR A 354 -16.73 -7.96 -17.24
C TYR A 354 -15.33 -7.36 -17.28
N LEU A 355 -14.34 -8.00 -16.62
CA LEU A 355 -12.94 -7.54 -16.63
C LEU A 355 -12.26 -7.79 -17.97
N GLY A 356 -12.70 -8.81 -18.71
CA GLY A 356 -12.14 -9.24 -19.98
C GLY A 356 -10.88 -10.08 -19.83
N HIS A 357 -10.39 -10.61 -20.96
CA HIS A 357 -9.26 -11.56 -20.99
C HIS A 357 -7.90 -10.95 -20.61
N ASN A 358 -7.77 -9.63 -20.62
CA ASN A 358 -6.50 -8.96 -20.29
C ASN A 358 -6.28 -8.79 -18.79
N ARG A 359 -7.30 -9.07 -17.97
CA ARG A 359 -7.23 -8.94 -16.51
C ARG A 359 -7.39 -10.29 -15.83
N LEU A 360 -6.66 -10.43 -14.73
CA LEU A 360 -6.59 -11.64 -13.95
C LEU A 360 -7.80 -11.75 -13.01
N VAL A 361 -8.31 -12.97 -12.87
CA VAL A 361 -9.27 -13.39 -11.85
C VAL A 361 -8.62 -14.54 -11.11
N GLU A 362 -8.26 -14.28 -9.88
CA GLU A 362 -7.51 -15.19 -9.03
C GLU A 362 -8.34 -15.55 -7.80
N VAL A 363 -8.15 -16.76 -7.28
CA VAL A 363 -8.89 -17.25 -6.11
C VAL A 363 -7.95 -17.86 -5.08
N TYR A 364 -8.25 -17.64 -3.80
CA TYR A 364 -7.63 -18.39 -2.73
C TYR A 364 -8.23 -19.79 -2.65
N VAL A 365 -7.40 -20.83 -2.55
CA VAL A 365 -7.85 -22.22 -2.41
C VAL A 365 -8.24 -22.47 -0.96
N TYR A 366 -9.34 -21.85 -0.54
CA TYR A 366 -9.86 -21.89 0.83
C TYR A 366 -11.38 -21.76 0.83
N SER A 367 -12.03 -22.23 1.90
CA SER A 367 -13.50 -22.19 2.05
C SER A 367 -14.24 -22.56 0.75
N ARG A 368 -15.18 -21.74 0.25
CA ARG A 368 -15.96 -22.01 -0.97
C ARG A 368 -15.29 -21.53 -2.26
N THR A 369 -14.19 -20.78 -2.18
CA THR A 369 -13.30 -20.57 -3.33
C THR A 369 -12.34 -21.75 -3.54
N GLY A 370 -12.25 -22.69 -2.59
CA GLY A 370 -11.42 -23.90 -2.64
C GLY A 370 -11.78 -24.92 -3.72
N SER A 371 -12.95 -24.80 -4.33
CA SER A 371 -13.34 -25.52 -5.55
C SER A 371 -14.44 -24.77 -6.26
N LEU A 372 -14.47 -24.78 -7.59
CA LEU A 372 -15.50 -24.13 -8.39
C LEU A 372 -16.18 -25.13 -9.33
N VAL A 373 -17.39 -24.80 -9.77
CA VAL A 373 -18.20 -25.62 -10.68
C VAL A 373 -18.45 -24.89 -12.00
N PRO A 374 -18.81 -25.60 -13.08
CA PRO A 374 -19.14 -24.96 -14.34
C PRO A 374 -20.32 -23.99 -14.23
N VAL A 375 -20.22 -22.86 -14.94
CA VAL A 375 -21.27 -21.84 -15.04
C VAL A 375 -21.52 -21.58 -16.52
N ASN A 376 -22.77 -21.61 -16.95
CA ASN A 376 -23.15 -21.38 -18.36
C ASN A 376 -22.35 -22.23 -19.37
N GLY A 377 -22.04 -23.48 -19.02
CA GLY A 377 -21.26 -24.41 -19.87
C GLY A 377 -19.75 -24.15 -19.89
N LYS A 378 -19.26 -23.11 -19.20
CA LYS A 378 -17.84 -22.79 -19.05
C LYS A 378 -17.26 -23.46 -17.81
N LYS A 379 -16.12 -24.13 -17.95
CA LYS A 379 -15.40 -24.73 -16.82
C LYS A 379 -14.63 -23.66 -16.03
N PRO A 380 -14.33 -23.88 -14.74
CA PRO A 380 -13.55 -22.93 -13.94
C PRO A 380 -12.28 -22.41 -14.59
N GLY A 381 -11.48 -23.27 -15.21
CA GLY A 381 -10.24 -22.84 -15.88
C GLY A 381 -10.44 -21.96 -17.11
N GLU A 382 -11.68 -21.71 -17.56
CA GLU A 382 -12.00 -20.73 -18.59
C GLU A 382 -12.30 -19.33 -18.00
N PHE A 383 -12.56 -19.24 -16.69
CA PHE A 383 -12.92 -17.98 -16.03
C PHE A 383 -12.08 -17.60 -14.80
N ILE A 384 -11.16 -18.45 -14.35
CA ILE A 384 -10.09 -18.07 -13.42
C ILE A 384 -8.72 -18.31 -14.07
N ASP A 385 -7.75 -17.45 -13.78
CA ASP A 385 -6.38 -17.57 -14.30
C ASP A 385 -5.47 -18.25 -13.28
N PHE A 386 -5.66 -17.94 -11.98
CA PHE A 386 -4.86 -18.51 -10.90
C PHE A 386 -5.71 -19.01 -9.74
N ALA A 387 -5.38 -20.20 -9.25
CA ALA A 387 -5.83 -20.73 -7.97
C ALA A 387 -4.61 -20.83 -7.04
N ILE A 388 -4.65 -20.10 -5.92
CA ILE A 388 -3.52 -19.91 -5.01
C ILE A 388 -3.71 -20.74 -3.75
N GLN A 389 -2.89 -21.77 -3.57
CA GLN A 389 -2.92 -22.65 -2.40
C GLN A 389 -2.70 -21.90 -1.08
N ASP A 390 -3.33 -22.40 -0.03
CA ASP A 390 -3.02 -22.05 1.35
C ASP A 390 -1.57 -22.41 1.71
N TYR A 391 -1.08 -21.85 2.81
CA TYR A 391 0.32 -21.87 3.17
C TYR A 391 0.86 -23.31 3.25
N GLY A 392 1.96 -23.57 2.53
CA GLY A 392 2.63 -24.88 2.48
C GLY A 392 1.77 -26.03 1.93
N ARG A 393 0.53 -25.77 1.48
CA ARG A 393 -0.31 -26.77 0.84
C ARG A 393 0.18 -27.02 -0.58
N TYR A 394 0.21 -28.29 -0.96
CA TYR A 394 0.67 -28.74 -2.25
C TYR A 394 -0.20 -29.89 -2.74
N SER A 395 -0.93 -29.69 -3.83
CA SER A 395 -1.74 -30.73 -4.48
C SER A 395 -2.14 -30.34 -5.90
N ASP A 396 -2.43 -31.33 -6.74
CA ASP A 396 -3.04 -31.09 -8.06
C ASP A 396 -4.49 -30.58 -7.85
N LEU A 397 -4.81 -29.44 -8.45
CA LEU A 397 -6.11 -28.78 -8.30
C LEU A 397 -7.04 -29.01 -9.51
N SER A 398 -6.70 -29.93 -10.42
CA SER A 398 -7.50 -30.22 -11.62
C SER A 398 -8.93 -30.67 -11.30
N TYR A 399 -9.14 -31.30 -10.15
CA TYR A 399 -10.49 -31.67 -9.67
C TYR A 399 -11.24 -30.45 -9.11
N ASN A 400 -10.54 -29.60 -8.34
CA ASN A 400 -11.09 -28.40 -7.73
C ASN A 400 -11.50 -27.34 -8.77
N TYR A 401 -10.72 -27.22 -9.85
CA TYR A 401 -10.93 -26.25 -10.93
C TYR A 401 -10.77 -26.92 -12.30
N PRO A 402 -11.79 -27.67 -12.77
CA PRO A 402 -11.72 -28.32 -14.08
C PRO A 402 -11.32 -27.35 -15.19
N GLY A 403 -10.38 -27.78 -16.03
CA GLY A 403 -9.87 -26.99 -17.15
C GLY A 403 -8.75 -26.01 -16.78
N LEU A 404 -8.46 -25.77 -15.50
CA LEU A 404 -7.34 -24.90 -15.10
C LEU A 404 -6.03 -25.61 -15.44
N SER A 405 -5.15 -24.93 -16.19
CA SER A 405 -3.83 -25.49 -16.48
C SER A 405 -2.96 -25.54 -15.22
N ARG A 406 -1.96 -26.43 -15.17
CA ARG A 406 -1.00 -26.45 -14.05
C ARG A 406 -0.28 -25.12 -13.85
N ARG A 407 -0.10 -24.32 -14.90
CA ARG A 407 0.49 -22.98 -14.80
C ARG A 407 -0.39 -21.99 -14.05
N GLY A 408 -1.71 -22.22 -14.03
CA GLY A 408 -2.65 -21.47 -13.20
C GLY A 408 -2.72 -21.97 -11.75
N MET A 409 -2.03 -23.05 -11.38
CA MET A 409 -2.04 -23.56 -10.01
C MET A 409 -0.79 -23.06 -9.28
N ILE A 410 -0.99 -22.13 -8.36
CA ILE A 410 0.05 -21.57 -7.50
C ILE A 410 0.09 -22.37 -6.20
N GLN A 411 1.28 -22.83 -5.82
CA GLN A 411 1.46 -23.91 -4.86
C GLN A 411 2.30 -23.47 -3.67
N ALA A 412 2.10 -24.15 -2.55
CA ALA A 412 2.95 -24.11 -1.37
C ALA A 412 3.29 -22.70 -0.88
N SER A 413 2.27 -21.83 -0.81
CA SER A 413 2.41 -20.42 -0.42
C SER A 413 3.17 -20.23 0.89
N ASN A 414 3.82 -19.08 1.01
CA ASN A 414 4.63 -18.70 2.16
C ASN A 414 3.82 -17.74 3.03
N GLU A 415 3.87 -17.94 4.35
CA GLU A 415 3.40 -16.96 5.32
C GLU A 415 4.61 -16.33 6.02
N CYS A 416 4.99 -15.13 5.56
CA CYS A 416 6.17 -14.42 6.00
C CYS A 416 6.06 -13.96 7.46
N SER A 417 4.89 -13.52 7.91
CA SER A 417 4.69 -13.02 9.28
C SER A 417 4.84 -14.13 10.32
N ARG A 418 4.52 -15.37 9.94
CA ARG A 418 4.66 -16.57 10.78
C ARG A 418 5.95 -17.36 10.55
N ASN A 419 6.87 -16.87 9.71
CA ASN A 419 8.10 -17.57 9.30
C ASN A 419 7.82 -18.99 8.74
N TYR A 420 6.74 -19.15 8.00
CA TYR A 420 6.32 -20.44 7.46
C TYR A 420 6.50 -20.46 5.94
N TYR A 421 7.56 -21.14 5.48
CA TYR A 421 8.02 -21.04 4.10
C TYR A 421 7.97 -22.37 3.36
N THR A 422 7.84 -22.29 2.03
CA THR A 422 7.95 -23.41 1.10
C THR A 422 9.27 -24.15 1.30
N SER A 423 9.22 -25.48 1.38
CA SER A 423 10.43 -26.30 1.44
C SER A 423 11.13 -26.38 0.08
N ASN A 424 12.44 -26.64 0.06
CA ASN A 424 13.18 -26.89 -1.17
C ASN A 424 12.58 -28.08 -1.97
N TYR A 425 12.07 -29.10 -1.28
CA TYR A 425 11.40 -30.24 -1.90
C TYR A 425 10.20 -29.78 -2.72
N TYR A 426 9.29 -28.99 -2.14
CA TYR A 426 8.13 -28.47 -2.88
C TYR A 426 8.52 -27.48 -3.98
N ALA A 427 9.55 -26.67 -3.78
CA ALA A 427 10.05 -25.78 -4.83
C ALA A 427 10.52 -26.57 -6.08
N GLN A 428 11.24 -27.68 -5.89
CA GLN A 428 11.64 -28.58 -6.97
C GLN A 428 10.43 -29.28 -7.61
N ASP A 429 9.45 -29.69 -6.79
CA ASP A 429 8.23 -30.35 -7.23
C ASP A 429 7.29 -29.43 -8.02
N ILE A 430 7.30 -28.11 -7.75
CA ILE A 430 6.62 -27.10 -8.57
C ILE A 430 7.22 -27.08 -9.98
N VAL A 431 8.55 -27.08 -10.06
CA VAL A 431 9.30 -27.03 -11.33
C VAL A 431 9.11 -28.31 -12.13
N SER A 432 9.37 -29.47 -11.51
CA SER A 432 9.36 -30.78 -12.18
C SER A 432 7.98 -31.17 -12.70
N LYS A 433 6.91 -30.79 -11.98
CA LYS A 433 5.52 -31.10 -12.36
C LYS A 433 4.84 -30.00 -13.19
N GLY A 434 5.52 -28.88 -13.42
CA GLY A 434 5.08 -27.81 -14.31
C GLY A 434 4.00 -26.89 -13.73
N TYR A 435 3.99 -26.70 -12.40
CA TYR A 435 3.08 -25.76 -11.73
C TYR A 435 3.49 -24.30 -11.94
N GLY A 436 2.60 -23.36 -11.56
CA GLY A 436 2.71 -21.94 -11.91
C GLY A 436 3.73 -21.15 -11.09
N GLY A 437 3.88 -21.45 -9.80
CA GLY A 437 4.72 -20.65 -8.92
C GLY A 437 4.31 -20.73 -7.46
N THR A 438 4.65 -19.69 -6.69
CA THR A 438 4.33 -19.58 -5.25
C THR A 438 3.93 -18.14 -4.87
N MET A 439 3.21 -18.00 -3.76
CA MET A 439 2.80 -16.72 -3.17
C MET A 439 3.54 -16.44 -1.85
N TRP A 440 3.66 -15.16 -1.48
CA TRP A 440 4.32 -14.63 -0.30
C TRP A 440 3.38 -13.68 0.47
N PHE A 441 2.63 -14.22 1.44
CA PHE A 441 1.68 -13.48 2.28
C PHE A 441 2.42 -12.74 3.40
N GLY A 442 1.86 -11.62 3.86
CA GLY A 442 2.45 -10.81 4.93
C GLY A 442 3.84 -10.29 4.58
N PHE A 443 4.12 -10.08 3.29
CA PHE A 443 5.49 -9.77 2.86
C PHE A 443 5.91 -8.36 3.28
N ASP A 444 6.87 -8.32 4.20
CA ASP A 444 7.60 -7.10 4.57
C ASP A 444 9.10 -7.45 4.74
N PRO A 445 9.98 -6.92 3.87
CA PRO A 445 11.41 -7.17 3.94
C PRO A 445 12.12 -6.44 5.10
N SER A 446 11.45 -5.48 5.75
CA SER A 446 11.99 -4.75 6.90
C SER A 446 11.90 -5.53 8.21
N LEU A 447 11.02 -6.53 8.29
CA LEU A 447 10.73 -7.24 9.54
C LEU A 447 11.50 -8.55 9.70
N TYR A 448 11.72 -9.33 8.62
CA TYR A 448 12.16 -10.72 8.76
C TYR A 448 13.27 -11.14 7.79
N ARG A 449 14.49 -11.32 8.32
CA ARG A 449 15.65 -11.83 7.54
C ARG A 449 15.43 -13.24 6.97
N MET A 450 14.54 -14.04 7.56
CA MET A 450 14.25 -15.40 7.08
C MET A 450 13.57 -15.42 5.70
N ASN A 451 12.85 -14.34 5.34
CA ASN A 451 12.27 -14.17 4.01
C ASN A 451 13.32 -14.35 2.91
N ILE A 452 14.50 -13.76 3.08
CA ILE A 452 15.56 -13.76 2.06
C ILE A 452 16.10 -15.18 1.82
N ASN A 453 16.23 -16.00 2.86
CA ASN A 453 16.69 -17.39 2.73
C ASN A 453 15.68 -18.26 1.97
N ALA A 454 14.39 -18.09 2.25
CA ALA A 454 13.33 -18.76 1.52
C ALA A 454 13.32 -18.29 0.04
N MET A 455 13.41 -16.98 -0.21
CA MET A 455 13.47 -16.42 -1.57
C MET A 455 14.68 -16.95 -2.35
N GLN A 456 15.83 -17.11 -1.69
CA GLN A 456 17.02 -17.72 -2.27
C GLN A 456 16.80 -19.19 -2.69
N THR A 457 16.02 -19.95 -1.92
CA THR A 457 15.65 -21.33 -2.23
C THR A 457 14.74 -21.39 -3.47
N ILE A 458 13.73 -20.52 -3.51
CA ILE A 458 12.82 -20.41 -4.65
C ILE A 458 13.56 -19.92 -5.90
N ALA A 459 14.41 -18.91 -5.79
CA ALA A 459 15.18 -18.38 -6.91
C ALA A 459 16.07 -19.44 -7.58
N ARG A 460 16.76 -20.25 -6.78
CA ARG A 460 17.60 -21.36 -7.28
C ARG A 460 16.77 -22.45 -7.94
N SER A 461 15.62 -22.78 -7.34
CA SER A 461 14.74 -23.84 -7.87
C SER A 461 14.09 -23.42 -9.19
N PHE A 462 13.46 -22.24 -9.21
CA PHE A 462 12.65 -21.79 -10.35
C PHE A 462 13.51 -21.28 -11.50
N TYR A 463 14.63 -20.61 -11.21
CA TYR A 463 15.37 -19.83 -12.20
C TYR A 463 16.84 -20.22 -12.33
N ASN A 464 17.35 -21.14 -11.48
CA ASN A 464 18.77 -21.42 -11.37
C ASN A 464 19.60 -20.13 -11.19
N ASP A 465 19.09 -19.22 -10.36
CA ASP A 465 19.67 -17.90 -10.10
C ASP A 465 19.67 -17.60 -8.60
N ASP A 466 20.42 -16.58 -8.18
CA ASP A 466 20.49 -16.14 -6.79
C ASP A 466 19.66 -14.87 -6.57
N ILE A 467 19.15 -14.69 -5.35
CA ILE A 467 18.41 -13.47 -4.99
C ILE A 467 19.40 -12.34 -4.66
N VAL A 468 19.08 -11.12 -5.07
CA VAL A 468 19.76 -9.89 -4.69
C VAL A 468 18.74 -8.98 -4.02
N TYR A 469 19.01 -8.62 -2.77
CA TYR A 469 18.26 -7.63 -2.02
C TYR A 469 19.08 -6.34 -1.91
N ASP A 470 18.46 -5.21 -2.25
CA ASP A 470 19.13 -3.90 -2.26
C ASP A 470 19.31 -3.26 -0.86
N ASN A 471 18.74 -3.86 0.19
CA ASN A 471 18.72 -3.33 1.57
C ASN A 471 18.07 -1.95 1.71
N LYS A 472 17.13 -1.59 0.83
CA LYS A 472 16.40 -0.31 0.84
C LYS A 472 14.89 -0.57 0.87
N PRO A 473 14.34 -1.08 1.99
CA PRO A 473 12.92 -1.36 2.09
C PRO A 473 12.11 -0.06 2.11
N PHE A 474 10.92 -0.11 1.54
CA PHE A 474 9.92 0.95 1.62
C PHE A 474 9.09 0.73 2.88
N ARG A 475 9.11 1.73 3.78
CA ARG A 475 8.20 1.75 4.94
C ARG A 475 6.84 2.29 4.51
N LYS A 476 5.81 2.00 5.31
CA LYS A 476 4.56 2.74 5.24
C LYS A 476 4.81 4.20 5.59
N ASP A 477 4.43 5.09 4.68
CA ASP A 477 4.66 6.54 4.73
C ASP A 477 3.35 7.33 4.64
N TRP A 478 2.26 6.77 5.19
CA TRP A 478 0.94 7.40 5.29
C TRP A 478 0.20 7.10 6.59
#